data_AF-A0A7C3DWK9-F1
#
_entry.id   AF-A0A7C3DWK9-F1
#
_cell.length_a   1.000
_cell.length_b   1.000
_cell.length_c   1.000
_cell.angle_alpha   90.00
_cell.angle_beta   90.00
_cell.angle_gamma   90.00
#
_symmetry.space_group_name_H-M   'P 1'
#
loop_
_entity.id
_entity.type
_entity.pdbx_description
1 polymer ?
#
loop_
_entity_poly.entity_id
_entity_poly.type
_entity_poly.pdbx_seq_one_letter_code
_entity_poly.pdbx_strand_id
1 'polypeptide(L)'
;TFHRAFDRCTDPLKAIENIITCGFSSVLTSGKANGAAQGIVLLSQLVKDYGHRIDFIAGGGIRTTNLRHICQEIPAPWFHSAAITKGTETDKAELLEMIHILRQCD
;
A
#
# COMPACT_ATOMS: atom_id res chain seq x y z
N THR A 1 7.88 -7.82 -6.68
CA THR A 1 7.63 -6.69 -5.77
C THR A 1 8.92 -6.24 -5.11
N PHE A 2 9.26 -4.94 -5.17
CA PHE A 2 10.24 -4.33 -4.27
C PHE A 2 9.53 -3.99 -2.95
N HIS A 3 10.03 -4.51 -1.82
CA HIS A 3 9.31 -4.42 -0.55
C HIS A 3 9.51 -3.05 0.14
N ARG A 4 9.11 -2.96 1.42
CA ARG A 4 9.20 -1.73 2.25
C ARG A 4 10.61 -1.17 2.48
N ALA A 5 11.66 -1.76 1.89
CA ALA A 5 12.96 -1.09 1.81
C ALA A 5 12.83 0.27 1.09
N PHE A 6 11.83 0.41 0.20
CA PHE A 6 11.50 1.68 -0.46
C PHE A 6 11.24 2.80 0.56
N ASP A 7 10.55 2.50 1.66
CA ASP A 7 10.22 3.50 2.68
C ASP A 7 11.48 4.14 3.31
N ARG A 8 12.64 3.47 3.20
CA ARG A 8 13.95 3.93 3.70
C ARG A 8 14.77 4.72 2.67
N CYS A 9 14.35 4.79 1.40
CA CYS A 9 15.07 5.56 0.38
C CYS A 9 14.95 7.07 0.63
N THR A 10 16.05 7.82 0.54
CA THR A 10 16.05 9.27 0.79
C THR A 10 15.20 10.03 -0.23
N ASP A 11 15.35 9.70 -1.51
CA ASP A 11 14.60 10.29 -2.61
C ASP A 11 13.62 9.24 -3.17
N PRO A 12 12.30 9.37 -2.90
CA PRO A 12 11.31 8.40 -3.35
C PRO A 12 11.15 8.37 -4.88
N LEU A 13 11.25 9.51 -5.56
CA LEU A 13 11.00 9.59 -7.01
C LEU A 13 12.14 8.90 -7.76
N LYS A 14 13.38 9.21 -7.39
CA LYS A 14 14.56 8.52 -7.94
C LYS A 14 14.55 7.04 -7.61
N ALA A 15 14.09 6.66 -6.40
CA ALA A 15 13.99 5.25 -6.03
C ALA A 15 12.99 4.48 -6.90
N ILE A 16 11.82 5.06 -7.20
CA ILE A 16 10.85 4.41 -8.12
C ILE A 16 11.45 4.22 -9.51
N GLU A 17 12.11 5.24 -10.07
CA GLU A 17 12.75 5.11 -11.40
C GLU A 17 13.80 3.99 -11.44
N ASN A 18 14.62 3.89 -10.39
CA ASN A 18 15.60 2.82 -10.27
C ASN A 18 14.91 1.46 -10.15
N ILE A 19 13.86 1.34 -9.34
CA ILE A 19 13.10 0.10 -9.16
C ILE A 19 12.48 -0.37 -10.48
N ILE A 20 11.89 0.57 -11.25
CA ILE A 20 11.36 0.29 -12.60
C ILE A 20 12.48 -0.17 -13.53
N THR A 21 13.62 0.53 -13.52
CA THR A 21 14.79 0.19 -14.35
C THR A 21 15.35 -1.20 -14.03
N CYS A 22 15.31 -1.61 -12.77
CA CYS A 22 15.68 -2.95 -12.33
C CYS A 22 14.68 -4.05 -12.73
N GLY A 23 13.55 -3.69 -13.34
CA GLY A 23 12.56 -4.64 -13.87
C GLY A 23 11.54 -5.15 -12.85
N PHE A 24 11.38 -4.47 -11.70
CA PHE A 24 10.32 -4.84 -10.76
C PHE A 24 8.94 -4.41 -11.27
N SER A 25 7.96 -5.29 -11.14
CA SER A 25 6.57 -5.02 -11.56
C SER A 25 5.73 -4.30 -10.51
N SER A 26 6.18 -4.23 -9.25
CA SER A 26 5.40 -3.62 -8.17
C SER A 26 6.24 -3.15 -6.98
N VAL A 27 5.71 -2.21 -6.19
CA VAL A 27 6.32 -1.69 -4.96
C VAL A 27 5.35 -1.78 -3.78
N LEU A 28 5.80 -2.36 -2.67
CA LEU A 28 5.09 -2.34 -1.39
C LEU A 28 5.61 -1.19 -0.52
N THR A 29 4.74 -0.27 -0.14
CA THR A 29 5.14 0.98 0.53
C THR A 29 4.06 1.49 1.50
N SER A 30 4.49 2.16 2.56
CA SER A 30 3.62 2.92 3.46
C SER A 30 3.68 4.43 3.22
N GLY A 31 4.25 4.86 2.08
CA GLY A 31 4.46 6.27 1.76
C GLY A 31 5.55 6.89 2.62
N LYS A 32 6.60 6.14 2.96
CA LYS A 32 7.69 6.56 3.86
C LYS A 32 7.25 6.94 5.28
N ALA A 33 6.01 6.63 5.66
CA ALA A 33 5.49 6.84 7.01
C ALA A 33 5.42 5.52 7.80
N ASN A 34 5.07 5.59 9.08
CA ASN A 34 4.94 4.38 9.92
C ASN A 34 3.85 3.42 9.39
N GLY A 35 2.78 3.95 8.78
CA GLY A 35 1.71 3.19 8.14
C GLY A 35 1.14 3.94 6.93
N ALA A 36 0.40 3.22 6.09
CA ALA A 36 -0.14 3.76 4.84
C ALA A 36 -1.11 4.94 5.05
N ALA A 37 -1.92 4.90 6.11
CA ALA A 37 -2.82 5.99 6.45
C ALA A 37 -2.07 7.31 6.72
N GLN A 38 -0.89 7.25 7.33
CA GLN A 38 -0.05 8.42 7.58
C GLN A 38 0.71 8.87 6.34
N GLY A 39 1.08 7.95 5.45
CA GLY A 39 1.80 8.24 4.21
C GLY A 39 0.91 8.53 3.01
N ILE A 40 -0.39 8.79 3.23
CA ILE A 40 -1.43 8.83 2.20
C ILE A 40 -1.16 9.85 1.10
N VAL A 41 -0.61 11.01 1.46
CA VAL A 41 -0.29 12.10 0.51
C VAL A 41 0.80 11.65 -0.48
N LEU A 42 1.91 11.10 0.03
CA LEU A 42 2.99 10.62 -0.82
C LEU A 42 2.56 9.39 -1.62
N LEU A 43 1.82 8.45 -1.01
CA LEU A 43 1.28 7.29 -1.74
C LEU A 43 0.38 7.71 -2.91
N SER A 44 -0.57 8.62 -2.68
CA SER A 44 -1.46 9.13 -3.72
C SER A 44 -0.67 9.79 -4.85
N GLN A 45 0.36 10.58 -4.52
CA GLN A 45 1.25 11.19 -5.52
C GLN A 45 2.00 10.13 -6.35
N LEU A 46 2.61 9.14 -5.70
CA LEU A 46 3.36 8.08 -6.38
C LEU A 46 2.48 7.26 -7.32
N VAL A 47 1.27 6.92 -6.89
CA VAL A 47 0.31 6.17 -7.72
C VAL A 47 -0.12 7.01 -8.93
N LYS A 48 -0.40 8.30 -8.75
CA LYS A 48 -0.76 9.20 -9.86
C LYS A 48 0.37 9.33 -10.89
N ASP A 49 1.60 9.51 -10.41
CA ASP A 49 2.74 9.76 -11.29
C ASP A 49 3.27 8.48 -11.96
N TYR A 50 3.23 7.34 -11.28
CA TYR A 50 3.91 6.11 -11.72
C TYR A 50 3.00 4.88 -11.87
N GLY A 51 1.73 4.95 -11.50
CA GLY A 51 0.81 3.81 -11.52
C GLY A 51 0.57 3.22 -12.92
N HIS A 52 0.90 3.96 -13.98
CA HIS A 52 0.87 3.48 -15.36
C HIS A 52 2.13 2.69 -15.77
N ARG A 53 3.17 2.67 -14.92
CA ARG A 53 4.47 2.01 -15.17
C ARG A 53 4.77 0.89 -14.19
N ILE A 54 4.26 0.98 -12.96
CA ILE A 54 4.51 0.02 -11.89
C ILE A 54 3.33 -0.04 -10.92
N ASP A 55 2.99 -1.23 -10.44
CA ASP A 55 1.92 -1.39 -9.47
C ASP A 55 2.36 -0.92 -8.08
N PHE A 56 1.47 -0.23 -7.37
CA PHE A 56 1.66 0.10 -5.97
C PHE A 56 0.79 -0.77 -5.09
N ILE A 57 1.41 -1.36 -4.07
CA ILE A 57 0.75 -2.12 -3.02
C ILE A 57 0.83 -1.27 -1.75
N ALA A 58 -0.29 -0.67 -1.34
CA ALA A 58 -0.35 0.12 -0.11
C ALA A 58 -0.27 -0.81 1.11
N GLY A 59 0.71 -0.59 1.99
CA GLY A 59 0.96 -1.46 3.13
C GLY A 59 1.41 -0.73 4.38
N GLY A 60 1.41 -1.44 5.51
CA GLY A 60 1.73 -0.88 6.82
C GLY A 60 0.47 -0.46 7.58
N GLY A 61 0.01 -1.35 8.46
CA GLY A 61 -1.12 -1.08 9.34
C GLY A 61 -2.50 -1.02 8.67
N ILE A 62 -2.66 -1.57 7.47
CA ILE A 62 -3.97 -1.65 6.80
C ILE A 62 -4.91 -2.55 7.63
N ARG A 63 -6.06 -2.00 8.03
CA ARG A 63 -7.08 -2.64 8.88
C ARG A 63 -8.47 -2.17 8.44
N THR A 64 -9.53 -2.86 8.85
CA THR A 64 -10.91 -2.43 8.49
C THR A 64 -11.21 -0.99 8.94
N THR A 65 -10.62 -0.56 10.06
CA THR A 65 -10.76 0.79 10.61
C THR A 65 -10.20 1.92 9.75
N ASN A 66 -9.27 1.63 8.82
CA ASN A 66 -8.67 2.65 7.96
C ASN A 66 -8.79 2.38 6.46
N LEU A 67 -9.11 1.14 6.06
CA LEU A 67 -9.10 0.71 4.67
C LEU A 67 -10.02 1.54 3.78
N ARG A 68 -11.23 1.86 4.25
CA ARG A 68 -12.21 2.65 3.49
C ARG A 68 -11.68 4.04 3.14
N HIS A 69 -11.06 4.72 4.10
CA HIS A 69 -10.47 6.04 3.86
C HIS A 69 -9.27 5.94 2.91
N ILE A 70 -8.42 4.93 3.11
CA ILE A 70 -7.23 4.72 2.27
C ILE A 70 -7.62 4.44 0.81
N CYS A 71 -8.62 3.60 0.55
CA CYS A 71 -9.05 3.28 -0.81
C CYS A 71 -9.69 4.48 -1.55
N GLN A 72 -10.29 5.42 -0.82
CA GLN A 72 -10.89 6.62 -1.40
C GLN A 72 -9.85 7.66 -1.82
N GLU A 73 -8.73 7.75 -1.08
CA GLU A 73 -7.69 8.76 -1.30
C GLU A 73 -6.55 8.29 -2.21
N ILE A 74 -6.30 6.98 -2.23
CA ILE A 74 -5.25 6.36 -3.02
C ILE A 74 -5.91 5.54 -4.13
N PRO A 75 -5.76 5.92 -5.41
CA PRO A 75 -6.30 5.18 -6.55
C PRO A 75 -5.42 3.93 -6.87
N ALA A 76 -5.03 3.17 -5.85
CA ALA A 76 -4.24 1.95 -5.99
C ALA A 76 -5.14 0.73 -5.87
N PRO A 77 -5.01 -0.26 -6.77
CA PRO A 77 -5.85 -1.46 -6.73
C PRO A 77 -5.39 -2.51 -5.70
N TRP A 78 -4.19 -2.36 -5.13
CA TRP A 78 -3.58 -3.39 -4.28
C TRP A 78 -3.28 -2.91 -2.86
N PHE A 79 -3.68 -3.71 -1.87
CA PHE A 79 -3.44 -3.46 -0.45
C PHE A 79 -2.79 -4.67 0.22
N HIS A 80 -1.94 -4.42 1.22
CA HIS A 80 -1.26 -5.46 1.99
C HIS A 80 -1.56 -5.32 3.49
N SER A 81 -2.16 -6.36 4.07
CA SER A 81 -2.43 -6.48 5.50
C SER A 81 -1.93 -7.81 6.03
N ALA A 82 -1.38 -7.79 7.24
CA ALA A 82 -1.13 -9.01 8.00
C ALA A 82 -2.44 -9.66 8.49
N ALA A 83 -3.50 -8.85 8.70
CA ALA A 83 -4.81 -9.29 9.23
C ALA A 83 -4.68 -10.26 10.43
N ILE A 84 -3.71 -10.01 11.32
CA ILE A 84 -3.45 -10.86 12.49
C ILE A 84 -4.19 -10.32 13.72
N THR A 85 -4.62 -11.25 14.57
CA THR A 85 -5.08 -10.96 15.94
C THR A 85 -3.90 -10.53 16.82
N LYS A 86 -4.08 -10.39 18.15
CA LYS A 86 -2.98 -10.12 19.10
C LYS A 86 -1.90 -11.23 19.14
N GLY A 87 -2.08 -12.34 18.39
CA GLY A 87 -1.11 -13.42 18.22
C GLY A 87 -0.65 -13.58 16.76
N THR A 88 -0.43 -14.82 16.33
CA THR A 88 0.02 -15.17 14.97
C THR A 88 -1.12 -15.63 14.06
N GLU A 89 -2.32 -15.76 14.60
CA GLU A 89 -3.49 -16.23 13.85
C GLU A 89 -4.10 -15.09 13.03
N THR A 90 -4.48 -15.41 11.79
CA THR A 90 -5.24 -14.51 10.93
C THR A 90 -6.68 -14.38 11.42
N ASP A 91 -7.15 -13.15 11.55
CA ASP A 91 -8.54 -12.83 11.85
C ASP A 91 -9.39 -12.99 10.58
N LYS A 92 -10.09 -14.12 10.48
CA LYS A 92 -10.97 -14.43 9.35
C LYS A 92 -12.13 -13.43 9.24
N ALA A 93 -12.66 -12.94 10.36
CA ALA A 93 -13.77 -12.00 10.36
C ALA A 93 -13.31 -10.65 9.79
N GLU A 94 -12.14 -10.17 10.24
CA GLU A 94 -11.53 -8.95 9.69
C GLU A 94 -11.26 -9.11 8.18
N LEU A 95 -10.69 -10.23 7.74
CA LEU A 95 -10.41 -10.47 6.32
C LEU A 95 -11.67 -10.39 5.45
N LEU A 96 -12.77 -11.00 5.89
CA LEU A 96 -14.05 -10.95 5.15
C LEU A 96 -14.61 -9.53 5.08
N GLU A 97 -14.49 -8.76 6.16
CA GLU A 97 -14.89 -7.35 6.18
C GLU A 97 -14.02 -6.50 5.25
N MET A 98 -12.69 -6.73 5.23
CA MET A 98 -11.78 -6.05 4.29
C MET A 98 -12.18 -6.31 2.84
N ILE A 99 -12.50 -7.56 2.48
CA ILE A 99 -12.98 -7.91 1.13
C ILE A 99 -14.28 -7.17 0.81
N HIS A 100 -15.20 -7.07 1.77
CA HIS A 100 -16.45 -6.32 1.60
C HIS A 100 -16.21 -4.82 1.37
N ILE A 101 -15.30 -4.21 2.13
CA ILE A 101 -14.92 -2.80 1.96
C ILE A 101 -14.34 -2.56 0.57
N LEU A 102 -13.39 -3.40 0.13
CA LEU A 102 -12.70 -3.21 -1.16
C LEU A 102 -13.65 -3.28 -2.36
N ARG A 103 -14.64 -4.19 -2.33
CA ARG A 103 -15.67 -4.29 -3.38
C ARG A 103 -16.59 -3.06 -3.49
N GLN A 104 -16.52 -2.13 -2.54
CA GLN A 104 -17.25 -0.87 -2.55
C GLN A 104 -16.38 0.33 -2.92
N CYS A 105 -15.07 0.12 -3.07
CA CYS A 105 -14.11 1.14 -3.48
C CYS A 105 -13.83 1.13 -5.00
N ASP A 106 -14.34 0.11 -5.71
CA ASP A 106 -14.26 -0.04 -7.18
C ASP A 106 -15.27 0.84 -7.92
#